data_AF-A0A9E1W785-F1
#
_entry.id   AF-A0A9E1W785-F1
#
_cell.length_a   1.000
_cell.length_b   1.000
_cell.length_c   1.000
_cell.angle_alpha   90.00
_cell.angle_beta   90.00
_cell.angle_gamma   90.00
#
_symmetry.space_group_name_H-M   'P 1'
#
loop_
_entity.id
_entity.type
_entity.pdbx_description
1 polymer ?
#
loop_
_entity_poly.entity_id
_entity_poly.type
_entity_poly.pdbx_seq_one_letter_code
_entity_poly.pdbx_strand_id
1 'polypeptide(L)' 'MKFGLAFASSIGTDPQSALEISRVAEEVGFESVWGGEHVIFPSTIESAYPYTSDGKV' A
#
# COMPACT_ATOMS: atom_id res chain seq x y z
N MET A 1 -4.65 0.80 25.64
CA MET A 1 -4.71 -0.23 24.58
C MET A 1 -4.13 0.39 23.33
N LYS A 2 -3.28 -0.31 22.57
CA LYS A 2 -2.65 0.22 21.35
C LYS A 2 -3.34 -0.36 20.12
N PHE A 3 -3.54 0.47 19.10
CA PHE A 3 -4.17 0.09 17.84
C PHE A 3 -3.25 0.38 16.66
N GLY A 4 -3.18 -0.53 15.70
CA GLY A 4 -2.39 -0.37 14.47
C GLY A 4 -3.26 -0.45 13.23
N LEU A 5 -2.88 0.30 12.19
CA LEU A 5 -3.52 0.28 10.88
C LEU A 5 -2.78 -0.71 9.96
N ALA A 6 -3.37 -1.90 9.80
CA ALA A 6 -2.87 -2.90 8.86
C ALA A 6 -3.24 -2.55 7.41
N PHE A 7 -2.41 -2.99 6.44
CA PHE A 7 -2.62 -2.82 5.00
C PHE A 7 -2.69 -1.36 4.51
N ALA A 8 -2.03 -0.43 5.21
CA ALA A 8 -1.96 0.98 4.80
C ALA A 8 -1.37 1.14 3.38
N SER A 9 -0.37 0.32 3.03
CA SER A 9 0.25 0.34 1.69
C SER A 9 -0.64 -0.20 0.57
N SER A 10 -1.75 -0.89 0.89
CA SER A 10 -2.69 -1.39 -0.14
C SER A 10 -3.59 -0.29 -0.70
N ILE A 11 -3.70 0.84 0.01
CA ILE A 11 -4.46 2.02 -0.43
C ILE A 11 -3.56 3.25 -0.64
N GLY A 12 -2.39 3.29 0.01
CA GLY A 12 -1.35 4.29 -0.20
C GLY A 12 -0.28 3.81 -1.18
N THR A 13 -0.65 3.65 -2.45
CA THR A 13 0.22 3.04 -3.48
C THR A 13 1.21 4.02 -4.11
N ASP A 14 1.15 5.29 -3.75
CA ASP A 14 2.10 6.32 -4.19
C ASP A 14 2.61 7.14 -2.98
N PRO A 15 3.74 7.87 -3.12
CA PRO A 15 4.32 8.60 -2.00
C PRO A 15 3.40 9.64 -1.35
N GLN A 16 2.50 10.29 -2.10
CA GLN A 16 1.61 11.31 -1.55
C GLN A 16 0.47 10.67 -0.76
N SER A 17 -0.18 9.65 -1.32
CA SER A 17 -1.24 8.92 -0.61
C SER A 17 -0.71 8.20 0.63
N ALA A 18 0.48 7.59 0.58
CA ALA A 18 1.12 6.97 1.73
C ALA A 18 1.41 7.98 2.86
N LEU A 19 1.85 9.19 2.50
CA LEU A 19 2.09 10.27 3.46
C LEU A 19 0.79 10.77 4.09
N GLU A 20 -0.27 10.93 3.30
CA GLU A 20 -1.59 11.34 3.78
C GLU A 20 -2.15 10.33 4.79
N ILE A 21 -2.14 9.03 4.45
CA ILE A 21 -2.59 7.96 5.35
C ILE A 21 -1.80 7.97 6.66
N SER A 22 -0.47 8.13 6.59
CA SER A 22 0.38 8.15 7.78
C SER A 22 0.05 9.33 8.71
N ARG A 23 -0.18 10.52 8.14
CA ARG A 23 -0.55 11.72 8.90
C ARG A 23 -1.92 11.59 9.56
N VAL A 24 -2.91 11.10 8.81
CA VAL A 24 -4.26 10.91 9.34
C VAL A 24 -4.27 9.82 10.41
N ALA A 25 -3.54 8.73 10.21
CA ALA A 25 -3.43 7.65 11.19
C ALA A 25 -2.85 8.15 12.53
N GLU A 26 -1.81 9.00 12.47
CA GLU A 26 -1.25 9.66 13.65
C GLU A 26 -2.28 10.59 14.31
N GLU A 27 -2.95 11.45 13.53
CA GLU A 27 -3.94 12.42 14.03
C GLU A 27 -5.10 11.73 14.77
N VAL A 28 -5.57 10.57 14.28
CA VAL A 28 -6.68 9.84 14.89
C VAL A 28 -6.25 8.83 15.97
N GLY A 29 -4.95 8.77 16.29
CA GLY A 29 -4.42 8.05 17.44
C GLY A 29 -4.04 6.58 17.19
N PHE A 30 -3.77 6.18 15.95
CA PHE A 30 -3.11 4.90 15.69
C PHE A 30 -1.63 4.97 16.12
N GLU A 31 -1.17 3.90 16.74
CA GLU A 31 0.21 3.77 17.20
C GLU A 31 1.18 3.39 16.06
N SER A 32 0.67 2.73 15.03
CA SER A 32 1.49 2.22 13.93
C SER A 32 0.71 2.07 12.63
N VAL A 33 1.42 2.24 11.52
CA VAL A 33 0.95 1.99 10.15
C VAL A 33 1.80 0.89 9.54
N TRP A 34 1.16 -0.10 8.92
CA TRP A 34 1.83 -1.30 8.44
C TRP A 34 1.61 -1.45 6.95
N GLY A 35 2.70 -1.61 6.20
CA GLY A 35 2.68 -1.90 4.78
C GLY A 35 3.23 -3.29 4.49
N GLY A 36 2.58 -4.02 3.59
CA GLY A 36 3.16 -5.24 3.01
C GLY A 36 4.21 -4.86 1.96
N GLU A 37 5.27 -5.66 1.87
CA GLU A 37 6.35 -5.51 0.89
C GLU A 37 6.47 -6.78 0.04
N HIS A 38 6.73 -6.60 -1.26
CA HIS A 38 7.08 -7.66 -2.19
C HIS A 38 8.57 -7.58 -2.50
N VAL A 39 9.37 -8.34 -1.75
CA VAL A 39 10.84 -8.38 -1.89
C VAL A 39 11.29 -8.86 -3.28
N ILE A 40 10.43 -9.58 -4.00
CA ILE A 40 10.68 -10.08 -5.36
C ILE A 40 9.57 -9.58 -6.26
N PHE A 41 9.94 -8.84 -7.30
CA PHE A 41 9.07 -8.47 -8.39
C PHE A 41 9.57 -9.12 -9.68
N PRO A 42 8.73 -9.89 -10.42
CA PRO A 42 9.14 -10.51 -11.68
C PRO A 42 9.59 -9.45 -12.69
N SER A 43 10.69 -9.69 -13.39
CA SER A 43 11.14 -8.83 -14.48
C SER A 43 10.21 -8.89 -15.71
N THR A 44 9.47 -10.00 -15.83
CA THR A 44 8.49 -10.24 -16.88
C THR A 44 7.28 -10.95 -16.29
N ILE A 45 6.08 -10.49 -16.67
CA ILE A 45 4.81 -11.13 -16.34
C ILE A 45 4.12 -11.48 -17.66
N GLU A 46 3.98 -12.76 -17.98
CA GLU A 46 3.40 -13.22 -19.26
C GLU A 46 1.87 -13.10 -19.28
N SER A 47 1.22 -13.23 -18.12
CA SER A 47 -0.23 -13.10 -17.99
C SER A 47 -0.65 -11.63 -17.96
N ALA A 48 -1.64 -11.25 -18.77
CA ALA A 48 -2.22 -9.92 -18.72
C ALA A 48 -2.92 -9.68 -17.36
N TYR A 49 -2.63 -8.54 -16.73
CA TYR A 49 -3.28 -8.13 -15.49
C TYR A 49 -4.74 -7.71 -15.77
N PRO A 50 -5.75 -8.34 -15.13
CA PRO A 50 -7.14 -8.15 -15.53
C PRO A 50 -7.74 -6.80 -15.10
N TYR A 51 -7.05 -6.03 -14.27
CA TYR A 51 -7.58 -4.81 -13.66
C TYR A 51 -7.04 -3.51 -14.27
N THR A 52 -6.15 -3.58 -15.25
CA THR A 52 -5.62 -2.41 -15.98
C THR A 52 -5.88 -2.56 -17.46
N SER A 53 -6.12 -1.44 -18.15
CA SER A 53 -6.45 -1.43 -19.57
C SER A 53 -5.29 -1.86 -20.48
N ASP A 54 -4.06 -1.71 -20.00
CA ASP A 54 -2.83 -2.10 -20.71
C ASP A 54 -2.31 -3.48 -20.30
N GLY A 55 -2.99 -4.16 -19.37
CA GLY A 55 -2.62 -5.49 -18.89
C GLY A 55 -1.36 -5.53 -18.02
N LYS A 56 -0.86 -4.38 -17.53
CA LYS A 56 0.34 -4.29 -16.68
C LYS A 56 -0.03 -4.01 -15.22
N VAL A 57 0.77 -4.51 -14.29
CA VAL A 57 0.69 -4.19 -12.84
C VAL A 57 1.32 -2.83 -12.58
#